data_AF-A0A929IYL7-F1
#
_entry.id   AF-A0A929IYL7-F1
#
_cell.length_a   1.000
_cell.length_b   1.000
_cell.length_c   1.000
_cell.angle_alpha   90.00
_cell.angle_beta   90.00
_cell.angle_gamma   90.00
#
_symmetry.space_group_name_H-M   'P 1'
#
loop_
_entity.id
_entity.type
_entity.pdbx_description
1 polymer ?
#
loop_
_entity_poly.entity_id
_entity_poly.type
_entity_poly.pdbx_seq_one_letter_code
_entity_poly.pdbx_strand_id
1 'polypeptide(L)'
;MSAQEFNLEVTPILPESLKQLEKLANNLWYSWNTPARQLFERLDPKLWTRVKHNPTLFLRNVDQRSLHKAAKDPSYLQAYQQVLTSYNDYHNAKCRQDGGTQLEENDLVAYFCAEYGFHESLPVYSGGLGILAGDHCKTASDICLPFVAIGLFYHQGFFTQRIDAEGHQIASRSDNEPEHLPVTAVLDEAGNEILIEVKIGDTSVFSRVWLAKIGHIKLYLLDTNLSQNNDDDR
;
A
#
# COMPACT_ATOMS: atom_id res chain seq x y z
N MET A 1 24.28 -29.62 0.57
CA MET A 1 24.84 -28.34 1.06
C MET A 1 23.83 -27.27 0.71
N SER A 2 23.13 -26.71 1.70
CA SER A 2 22.23 -25.58 1.48
C SER A 2 23.11 -24.35 1.23
N ALA A 3 23.07 -23.80 0.03
CA ALA A 3 23.73 -22.52 -0.24
C ALA A 3 22.93 -21.45 0.52
N GLN A 4 23.59 -20.74 1.43
CA GLN A 4 22.97 -19.62 2.12
C GLN A 4 22.93 -18.45 1.13
N GLU A 5 21.75 -18.14 0.62
CA GLU A 5 21.53 -16.99 -0.24
C GLU A 5 21.52 -15.71 0.62
N PHE A 6 22.31 -14.73 0.21
CA PHE A 6 22.33 -13.40 0.83
C PHE A 6 21.75 -12.40 -0.18
N ASN A 7 20.58 -11.85 0.13
CA ASN A 7 20.02 -10.75 -0.64
C ASN A 7 20.68 -9.44 -0.19
N LEU A 8 21.46 -8.83 -1.08
CA LEU A 8 22.06 -7.52 -0.86
C LEU A 8 21.23 -6.47 -1.58
N GLU A 9 20.59 -5.58 -0.82
CA GLU A 9 19.91 -4.41 -1.35
C GLU A 9 20.56 -3.13 -0.84
N VAL A 10 20.80 -2.18 -1.75
CA VAL A 10 21.36 -0.87 -1.42
C VAL A 10 20.25 0.15 -1.52
N THR A 11 19.69 0.54 -0.38
CA THR A 11 18.65 1.57 -0.29
C THR A 11 19.27 2.96 -0.07
N PRO A 12 18.74 4.01 -0.73
CA PRO A 12 19.22 5.37 -0.53
C PRO A 12 18.78 5.89 0.85
N ILE A 13 19.54 6.86 1.37
CA ILE A 13 19.27 7.50 2.65
C ILE A 13 18.52 8.80 2.38
N LEU A 14 17.29 8.90 2.88
CA LEU A 14 16.52 10.13 2.80
C LEU A 14 17.21 11.26 3.59
N PRO A 15 17.50 12.42 2.98
CA PRO A 15 17.92 13.61 3.72
C PRO A 15 16.87 13.99 4.77
N GLU A 16 17.28 14.52 5.92
CA GLU A 16 16.36 14.85 7.01
C GLU A 16 15.24 15.81 6.56
N SER A 17 15.55 16.75 5.66
CA SER A 17 14.56 17.68 5.08
C SER A 17 13.48 16.98 4.24
N LEU A 18 13.73 15.76 3.75
CA LEU A 18 12.85 14.97 2.89
C LEU A 18 12.34 13.69 3.56
N LYS A 19 12.64 13.47 4.84
CA LYS A 19 12.33 12.24 5.56
C LYS A 19 10.85 11.87 5.56
N GLN A 20 9.95 12.86 5.56
CA GLN A 20 8.51 12.61 5.52
C GLN A 20 7.99 12.13 4.16
N LEU A 21 8.83 12.01 3.12
CA LEU A 21 8.47 11.28 1.90
C LEU A 21 8.11 9.82 2.22
N GLU A 22 8.76 9.21 3.21
CA GLU A 22 8.43 7.85 3.67
C GLU A 22 6.99 7.77 4.22
N LYS A 23 6.56 8.81 4.96
CA LYS A 23 5.19 8.91 5.47
C LYS A 23 4.18 8.98 4.32
N LEU A 24 4.47 9.78 3.29
CA LEU A 24 3.63 9.89 2.10
C LEU A 24 3.62 8.58 1.30
N ALA A 25 4.76 7.90 1.18
CA ALA A 25 4.86 6.65 0.43
C ALA A 25 4.08 5.49 1.08
N ASN A 26 4.04 5.45 2.41
CA ASN A 26 3.38 4.39 3.18
C ASN A 26 1.91 4.71 3.55
N ASN A 27 1.27 5.62 2.82
CA ASN A 27 -0.17 5.87 2.92
C ASN A 27 -0.77 6.06 1.54
N LEU A 28 -1.68 5.17 1.14
CA LEU A 28 -2.35 5.17 -0.17
C LEU A 28 -3.16 6.43 -0.47
N TRP A 29 -3.27 7.39 0.46
CA TRP A 29 -3.77 8.73 0.20
C TRP A 29 -3.16 9.41 -1.04
N TYR A 30 -1.89 9.12 -1.37
CA TYR A 30 -1.29 9.62 -2.61
C TYR A 30 -2.05 9.18 -3.87
N SER A 31 -2.79 8.08 -3.83
CA SER A 31 -3.47 7.53 -5.01
C SER A 31 -4.61 8.41 -5.53
N TRP A 32 -5.23 9.21 -4.66
CA TRP A 32 -6.20 10.26 -5.06
C TRP A 32 -5.69 11.68 -4.84
N ASN A 33 -4.39 11.85 -4.52
CA ASN A 33 -3.74 13.15 -4.41
C ASN A 33 -2.64 13.30 -5.47
N THR A 34 -2.96 13.97 -6.58
CA THR A 34 -2.02 14.20 -7.69
C THR A 34 -0.76 14.98 -7.28
N PRO A 35 -0.83 16.07 -6.49
CA PRO A 35 0.37 16.77 -6.02
C PRO A 35 1.34 15.87 -5.25
N ALA A 36 0.85 14.93 -4.44
CA ALA A 36 1.69 13.98 -3.73
C ALA A 36 2.47 13.06 -4.70
N ARG A 37 1.79 12.54 -5.74
CA ARG A 37 2.44 11.72 -6.78
C ARG A 37 3.48 12.50 -7.58
N GLN A 38 3.20 13.76 -7.87
CA GLN A 38 4.11 14.63 -8.62
C GLN A 38 5.44 14.89 -7.88
N LEU A 39 5.48 14.77 -6.55
CA LEU A 39 6.75 14.87 -5.82
C LEU A 39 7.72 13.76 -6.24
N PHE A 40 7.24 12.51 -6.29
CA PHE A 40 8.04 11.36 -6.70
C PHE A 40 8.41 11.44 -8.18
N GLU A 41 7.45 11.80 -9.04
CA GLU A 41 7.70 12.00 -10.47
C GLU A 41 8.80 13.05 -10.73
N ARG A 42 8.78 14.17 -10.01
CA ARG A 42 9.78 15.25 -10.17
C ARG A 42 11.19 14.84 -9.76
N LEU A 43 11.34 13.88 -8.84
CA LEU A 43 12.66 13.40 -8.42
C LEU A 43 13.34 12.60 -9.54
N ASP A 44 12.59 11.70 -10.19
CA ASP A 44 13.05 10.94 -11.35
C ASP A 44 11.85 10.41 -12.16
N PRO A 45 11.47 11.09 -13.26
CA PRO A 45 10.31 10.69 -14.05
C PRO A 45 10.47 9.30 -14.69
N LYS A 46 11.69 8.90 -15.05
CA LYS A 46 11.95 7.60 -15.69
C LYS A 46 11.80 6.47 -14.68
N LEU A 47 12.37 6.66 -13.48
CA LEU A 47 12.20 5.70 -12.41
C LEU A 47 10.73 5.58 -12.01
N TRP A 48 10.02 6.70 -11.91
CA TRP A 48 8.61 6.74 -11.55
C TRP A 48 7.73 5.87 -12.44
N THR A 49 7.90 5.97 -13.77
CA THR A 49 7.22 5.06 -14.71
C THR A 49 7.70 3.61 -14.56
N ARG A 50 9.01 3.38 -14.37
CA ARG A 50 9.58 2.03 -14.26
C ARG A 50 9.06 1.25 -13.05
N VAL A 51 8.85 1.92 -11.92
CA VAL A 51 8.30 1.31 -10.69
C VAL A 51 6.77 1.34 -10.66
N LYS A 52 6.11 1.56 -11.81
CA LYS A 52 4.65 1.62 -11.94
C LYS A 52 4.03 2.58 -10.92
N HIS A 53 4.61 3.77 -10.79
CA HIS A 53 4.06 4.83 -9.93
C HIS A 53 3.92 4.41 -8.45
N ASN A 54 4.75 3.47 -7.97
CA ASN A 54 4.80 3.01 -6.58
C ASN A 54 5.82 3.83 -5.77
N PRO A 55 5.38 4.71 -4.84
CA PRO A 55 6.28 5.51 -4.01
C PRO A 55 7.19 4.69 -3.10
N THR A 56 6.71 3.58 -2.54
CA THR A 56 7.50 2.72 -1.64
C THR A 56 8.66 2.12 -2.41
N LEU A 57 8.38 1.49 -3.54
CA LEU A 57 9.43 0.94 -4.41
C LEU A 57 10.33 2.03 -5.00
N PHE A 58 9.77 3.21 -5.31
CA PHE A 58 10.53 4.36 -5.79
C PHE A 58 11.61 4.78 -4.79
N LEU A 59 11.25 4.95 -3.52
CA LEU A 59 12.19 5.39 -2.49
C LEU A 59 13.31 4.38 -2.23
N ARG A 60 13.10 3.09 -2.52
CA ARG A 60 14.15 2.07 -2.46
C ARG A 60 15.14 2.14 -3.63
N ASN A 61 14.72 2.70 -4.77
CA ASN A 61 15.45 2.64 -6.03
C ASN A 61 15.98 4.00 -6.53
N VAL A 62 15.60 5.11 -5.90
CA VAL A 62 15.98 6.46 -6.34
C VAL A 62 17.47 6.73 -6.10
N ASP A 63 18.12 7.40 -7.05
CA ASP A 63 19.53 7.79 -6.88
C ASP A 63 19.67 8.81 -5.73
N GLN A 64 20.62 8.55 -4.83
CA GLN A 64 20.99 9.45 -3.73
C GLN A 64 21.23 10.89 -4.20
N ARG A 65 21.81 11.08 -5.40
CA ARG A 65 22.09 12.38 -6.00
C ARG A 65 20.81 13.16 -6.29
N SER A 66 19.75 12.49 -6.74
CA SER A 66 18.44 13.11 -6.99
C SER A 66 17.83 13.64 -5.70
N LEU A 67 17.90 12.86 -4.62
CA LEU A 67 17.46 13.28 -3.29
C LEU A 67 18.27 14.48 -2.75
N HIS A 68 19.60 14.44 -2.87
CA HIS A 68 20.46 15.54 -2.45
C HIS A 68 20.22 16.83 -3.24
N LYS A 69 19.93 16.72 -4.54
CA LYS A 69 19.58 17.86 -5.39
C LYS A 69 18.24 18.45 -4.96
N ALA A 70 17.22 17.61 -4.79
CA ALA A 70 15.89 18.03 -4.37
C ALA A 70 15.88 18.67 -2.97
N ALA A 71 16.70 18.16 -2.05
CA ALA A 71 16.87 18.71 -0.71
C ALA A 71 17.48 20.13 -0.70
N LYS A 72 18.06 20.58 -1.82
CA LYS A 72 18.65 21.92 -1.99
C LYS A 72 17.87 22.80 -2.97
N ASP A 73 16.80 22.29 -3.58
CA ASP A 73 15.98 23.00 -4.55
C ASP A 73 14.79 23.69 -3.85
N PRO A 74 14.76 25.03 -3.76
CA PRO A 74 13.67 25.75 -3.09
C PRO A 74 12.30 25.48 -3.72
N SER A 75 12.23 25.28 -5.03
CA SER A 75 10.97 25.01 -5.73
C SER A 75 10.41 23.63 -5.43
N TYR A 76 11.30 22.65 -5.22
CA TYR A 76 10.90 21.31 -4.79
C TYR A 76 10.45 21.33 -3.33
N LEU A 77 11.24 21.96 -2.45
CA LEU A 77 10.92 22.07 -1.02
C LEU A 77 9.59 22.80 -0.79
N GLN A 78 9.29 23.85 -1.55
CA GLN A 78 8.01 24.54 -1.47
C GLN A 78 6.83 23.62 -1.81
N ALA A 79 6.90 22.90 -2.93
CA ALA A 79 5.86 21.95 -3.33
C ALA A 79 5.71 20.80 -2.32
N TYR A 80 6.83 20.29 -1.82
CA TYR A 80 6.87 19.27 -0.78
C TYR A 80 6.18 19.73 0.51
N GLN A 81 6.48 20.95 0.98
CA GLN A 81 5.82 21.50 2.16
C GLN A 81 4.32 21.72 1.94
N GLN A 82 3.90 22.18 0.76
CA GLN A 82 2.47 22.30 0.43
C GLN A 82 1.75 20.96 0.53
N VAL A 83 2.33 19.89 -0.03
CA VAL A 83 1.75 18.55 0.08
C VAL A 83 1.70 18.07 1.53
N LEU A 84 2.76 18.30 2.31
CA LEU A 84 2.76 17.93 3.74
C LEU A 84 1.72 18.70 4.54
N THR A 85 1.54 19.99 4.27
CA THR A 85 0.46 20.79 4.87
C THR A 85 -0.89 20.18 4.50
N SER A 86 -1.15 19.91 3.22
CA SER A 86 -2.41 19.26 2.81
C SER A 86 -2.62 17.89 3.45
N TYR A 87 -1.58 17.07 3.56
CA TYR A 87 -1.63 15.77 4.22
C TYR A 87 -1.95 15.91 5.72
N ASN A 88 -1.30 16.85 6.41
CA ASN A 88 -1.53 17.08 7.84
C ASN A 88 -2.90 17.71 8.08
N ASP A 89 -3.34 18.65 7.25
CA ASP A 89 -4.67 19.25 7.31
C ASP A 89 -5.76 18.20 7.10
N TYR A 90 -5.57 17.30 6.12
CA TYR A 90 -6.44 16.15 5.91
C TYR A 90 -6.55 15.30 7.18
N HIS A 91 -5.42 14.89 7.74
CA HIS A 91 -5.39 14.03 8.92
C HIS A 91 -5.84 14.68 10.24
N ASN A 92 -5.69 16.00 10.37
CA ASN A 92 -6.07 16.77 11.55
C ASN A 92 -7.46 17.40 11.42
N ALA A 93 -8.10 17.32 10.25
CA ALA A 93 -9.44 17.81 10.03
C ALA A 93 -10.39 17.15 11.02
N LYS A 94 -11.27 17.94 11.62
CA LYS A 94 -12.34 17.39 12.45
C LYS A 94 -13.24 16.55 11.55
N CYS A 95 -13.30 15.27 11.88
CA CYS A 95 -14.15 14.30 11.23
C CYS A 95 -15.61 14.76 11.27
N ARG A 96 -16.28 14.72 10.10
CA ARG A 96 -17.68 15.15 9.97
C ARG A 96 -18.56 14.24 10.82
N GLN A 97 -19.14 14.80 11.88
CA GLN A 97 -20.09 14.11 12.77
C GLN A 97 -21.53 14.19 12.24
N ASP A 98 -21.70 14.91 11.13
CA ASP A 98 -22.96 15.36 10.55
C ASP A 98 -23.58 14.34 9.57
N GLY A 99 -23.00 13.15 9.43
CA GLY A 99 -23.36 12.15 8.42
C GLY A 99 -24.18 10.93 8.90
N GLY A 100 -24.32 10.69 10.20
CA GLY A 100 -25.09 9.53 10.67
C GLY A 100 -25.23 9.47 12.18
N THR A 101 -26.46 9.67 12.68
CA THR A 101 -26.83 9.48 14.10
C THR A 101 -26.99 8.00 14.47
N GLN A 102 -26.40 7.08 13.69
CA GLN A 102 -26.64 5.64 13.75
C GLN A 102 -25.44 4.86 14.28
N LEU A 103 -24.27 5.50 14.36
CA LEU A 103 -23.05 4.91 14.91
C LEU A 103 -22.75 5.58 16.24
N GLU A 104 -22.60 4.78 17.28
CA GLU A 104 -22.14 5.21 18.59
C GLU A 104 -20.64 5.52 18.56
N GLU A 105 -20.13 6.23 19.59
CA GLU A 105 -18.72 6.67 19.66
C GLU A 105 -17.69 5.53 19.52
N ASN A 106 -18.05 4.30 19.93
CA ASN A 106 -17.18 3.12 19.91
C ASN A 106 -17.53 2.12 18.80
N ASP A 107 -18.47 2.43 17.92
CA ASP A 107 -18.81 1.51 16.83
C ASP A 107 -17.69 1.46 15.80
N LEU A 108 -17.50 0.28 15.20
CA LEU A 108 -16.52 0.05 14.15
C LEU A 108 -17.17 -0.72 13.01
N VAL A 109 -17.11 -0.16 11.81
CA VAL A 109 -17.54 -0.83 10.58
C VAL A 109 -16.38 -1.67 10.05
N ALA A 110 -16.58 -2.99 10.02
CA ALA A 110 -15.68 -3.93 9.36
C ALA A 110 -16.20 -4.26 7.96
N TYR A 111 -15.50 -3.78 6.92
CA TYR A 111 -15.87 -3.98 5.54
C TYR A 111 -15.01 -5.07 4.90
N PHE A 112 -15.63 -6.21 4.63
CA PHE A 112 -14.97 -7.36 4.02
C PHE A 112 -15.14 -7.32 2.50
N CYS A 113 -14.04 -7.46 1.78
CA CYS A 113 -14.07 -7.65 0.33
C CYS A 113 -12.93 -8.56 -0.09
N ALA A 114 -13.16 -9.36 -1.14
CA ALA A 114 -12.10 -10.16 -1.73
C ALA A 114 -11.05 -9.29 -2.43
N GLU A 115 -11.41 -8.10 -2.90
CA GLU A 115 -10.54 -7.26 -3.73
C GLU A 115 -10.64 -5.77 -3.37
N TYR A 116 -9.55 -5.03 -3.56
CA TYR A 116 -9.53 -3.57 -3.39
C TYR A 116 -8.66 -2.87 -4.45
N GLY A 117 -9.28 -1.99 -5.22
CA GLY A 117 -8.65 -1.23 -6.30
C GLY A 117 -8.35 0.21 -5.90
N PHE A 118 -7.20 0.43 -5.26
CA PHE A 118 -6.75 1.78 -4.87
C PHE A 118 -5.86 2.42 -5.93
N HIS A 119 -4.80 1.71 -6.30
CA HIS A 119 -3.71 2.17 -7.15
C HIS A 119 -2.93 0.95 -7.65
N GLU A 120 -2.28 1.06 -8.80
CA GLU A 120 -1.46 -0.03 -9.37
C GLU A 120 -0.25 -0.42 -8.51
N SER A 121 0.11 0.42 -7.54
CA SER A 121 1.16 0.15 -6.54
C SER A 121 0.75 -0.83 -5.45
N LEU A 122 -0.54 -1.20 -5.37
CA LEU A 122 -1.04 -2.28 -4.53
C LEU A 122 -2.02 -3.15 -5.35
N PRO A 123 -1.51 -4.09 -6.16
CA PRO A 123 -2.32 -4.84 -7.13
C PRO A 123 -3.06 -6.02 -6.49
N VAL A 124 -4.06 -5.70 -5.65
CA VAL A 124 -4.92 -6.67 -4.95
C VAL A 124 -6.37 -6.65 -5.46
N TYR A 125 -6.54 -6.42 -6.77
CA TYR A 125 -7.84 -6.43 -7.45
C TYR A 125 -7.73 -6.89 -8.91
N SER A 126 -8.87 -7.26 -9.50
CA SER A 126 -9.00 -7.70 -10.89
C SER A 126 -10.00 -6.88 -11.71
N GLY A 127 -11.04 -6.32 -11.06
CA GLY A 127 -12.12 -5.64 -11.79
C GLY A 127 -12.99 -4.71 -10.97
N GLY A 128 -14.25 -4.55 -11.42
CA GLY A 128 -15.18 -3.55 -10.90
C GLY A 128 -15.53 -3.69 -9.41
N LEU A 129 -15.55 -4.92 -8.88
CA LEU A 129 -15.74 -5.17 -7.45
C LEU A 129 -14.66 -4.46 -6.63
N GLY A 130 -13.40 -4.69 -6.98
CA GLY A 130 -12.26 -4.07 -6.29
C GLY A 130 -12.27 -2.55 -6.43
N ILE A 131 -12.56 -2.02 -7.63
CA ILE A 131 -12.65 -0.56 -7.83
C ILE A 131 -13.71 0.06 -6.92
N LEU A 132 -14.91 -0.52 -6.85
CA LEU A 132 -15.98 -0.02 -5.98
C LEU A 132 -15.58 -0.10 -4.51
N ALA A 133 -14.99 -1.22 -4.07
CA ALA A 133 -14.49 -1.38 -2.71
C ALA A 133 -13.41 -0.34 -2.36
N GLY A 134 -12.50 -0.05 -3.30
CA GLY A 134 -11.48 0.98 -3.16
C GLY A 134 -12.07 2.38 -3.00
N ASP A 135 -13.06 2.74 -3.81
CA ASP A 135 -13.72 4.05 -3.74
C ASP A 135 -14.61 4.21 -2.50
N HIS A 136 -15.23 3.13 -2.02
CA HIS A 136 -15.87 3.09 -0.70
C HIS A 136 -14.87 3.40 0.41
N CYS A 137 -13.71 2.76 0.38
CA CYS A 137 -12.65 3.00 1.37
C CYS A 137 -12.10 4.43 1.34
N LYS A 138 -11.89 5.01 0.15
CA LYS A 138 -11.49 6.42 0.00
C LYS A 138 -12.56 7.36 0.57
N THR A 139 -13.82 7.12 0.26
CA THR A 139 -14.94 7.91 0.79
C THR A 139 -15.04 7.79 2.31
N ALA A 140 -14.96 6.56 2.84
CA ALA A 140 -14.96 6.30 4.28
C ALA A 140 -13.81 7.04 4.99
N SER A 141 -12.64 7.08 4.35
CA SER A 141 -11.51 7.88 4.81
C SER A 141 -11.80 9.38 4.81
N ASP A 142 -12.27 9.94 3.69
CA ASP A 142 -12.50 11.39 3.54
C ASP A 142 -13.57 11.94 4.50
N ILE A 143 -14.54 11.11 4.90
CA ILE A 143 -15.56 11.49 5.89
C ILE A 143 -15.25 10.98 7.30
N CYS A 144 -14.08 10.36 7.51
CA CYS A 144 -13.63 9.77 8.77
C CYS A 144 -14.64 8.79 9.42
N LEU A 145 -15.17 7.82 8.67
CA LEU A 145 -15.94 6.76 9.32
C LEU A 145 -15.04 5.94 10.25
N PRO A 146 -15.55 5.47 11.41
CA PRO A 146 -14.86 4.46 12.20
C PRO A 146 -14.92 3.14 11.42
N PHE A 147 -13.94 2.93 10.55
CA PHE A 147 -14.01 1.95 9.47
C PHE A 147 -12.67 1.23 9.33
N VAL A 148 -12.74 -0.10 9.16
CA VAL A 148 -11.61 -0.94 8.76
C VAL A 148 -12.01 -1.81 7.58
N ALA A 149 -11.10 -1.94 6.62
CA ALA A 149 -11.24 -2.87 5.51
C ALA A 149 -10.51 -4.18 5.83
N ILE A 150 -11.05 -5.31 5.37
CA ILE A 150 -10.47 -6.63 5.55
C ILE A 150 -10.53 -7.37 4.22
N GLY A 151 -9.37 -7.83 3.73
CA GLY A 151 -9.26 -8.56 2.48
C GLY A 151 -8.14 -9.58 2.49
N LEU A 152 -7.78 -10.05 1.30
CA LEU A 152 -6.74 -11.05 1.08
C LEU A 152 -5.51 -10.41 0.44
N PHE A 153 -4.33 -10.81 0.90
CA PHE A 153 -3.08 -10.48 0.24
C PHE A 153 -2.84 -11.50 -0.88
N TYR A 154 -2.87 -11.03 -2.13
CA TYR A 154 -2.56 -11.87 -3.27
C TYR A 154 -1.08 -11.73 -3.63
N HIS A 155 -0.31 -12.81 -3.45
CA HIS A 155 1.08 -12.88 -3.92
C HIS A 155 1.18 -12.73 -5.44
N GLN A 156 0.15 -13.13 -6.17
CA GLN A 156 0.01 -12.84 -7.59
C GLN A 156 -1.30 -12.11 -7.82
N GLY A 157 -1.19 -10.83 -8.18
CA GLY A 157 -2.35 -10.04 -8.59
C GLY A 157 -2.93 -10.53 -9.93
N PHE A 158 -3.80 -9.70 -10.52
CA PHE A 158 -4.24 -9.94 -11.88
C PHE A 158 -3.06 -9.92 -12.88
N PHE A 159 -3.22 -10.57 -14.02
CA PHE A 159 -2.14 -10.62 -15.01
C PHE A 159 -2.00 -9.29 -15.75
N THR A 160 -0.76 -8.96 -16.14
CA THR A 160 -0.50 -7.92 -17.13
C THR A 160 -0.81 -8.51 -18.52
N GLN A 161 -1.71 -7.85 -19.24
CA GLN A 161 -2.10 -8.25 -20.60
C GLN A 161 -1.15 -7.63 -21.63
N ARG A 162 -0.60 -8.46 -22.52
CA ARG A 162 0.07 -8.02 -23.74
C ARG A 162 -0.55 -8.71 -24.94
N ILE A 163 -0.76 -7.98 -26.03
CA ILE A 163 -1.22 -8.55 -27.30
C ILE A 163 0.00 -8.68 -28.22
N ASP A 164 0.23 -9.87 -28.77
CA ASP A 164 1.31 -10.09 -29.73
C ASP A 164 0.96 -9.63 -31.15
N ALA A 165 1.88 -9.80 -32.10
CA ALA A 165 1.70 -9.35 -33.47
C ALA A 165 0.59 -10.12 -34.20
N GLU A 166 0.25 -11.31 -33.72
CA GLU A 166 -0.78 -12.20 -34.24
C GLU A 166 -2.15 -11.96 -33.59
N GLY A 167 -2.23 -11.06 -32.60
CA GLY A 167 -3.46 -10.72 -31.90
C GLY A 167 -3.79 -11.65 -30.72
N HIS A 168 -2.88 -12.54 -30.32
CA HIS A 168 -3.08 -13.39 -29.15
C HIS A 168 -2.80 -12.64 -27.85
N GLN A 169 -3.58 -12.99 -26.83
CA GLN A 169 -3.35 -12.52 -25.48
C GLN A 169 -2.24 -13.33 -24.81
N ILE A 170 -1.20 -12.62 -24.37
CA ILE A 170 -0.15 -13.12 -23.51
C ILE A 170 -0.39 -12.55 -22.10
N ALA A 171 -0.63 -13.43 -21.14
CA ALA A 171 -0.80 -13.08 -19.73
C ALA A 171 0.52 -13.31 -18.97
N SER A 172 1.09 -12.25 -18.41
CA SER A 172 2.25 -12.33 -17.51
C SER A 172 1.85 -11.97 -16.09
N ARG A 173 2.25 -12.78 -15.12
CA ARG A 173 2.11 -12.50 -13.69
C ARG A 173 3.44 -12.04 -13.12
N SER A 174 3.37 -11.25 -12.07
CA SER A 174 4.52 -10.84 -11.28
C SER A 174 4.16 -11.05 -9.84
N ASP A 175 5.14 -11.49 -9.05
CA ASP A 175 4.95 -11.69 -7.64
C ASP A 175 4.94 -10.34 -6.91
N ASN A 176 4.04 -10.23 -5.96
CA ASN A 176 3.84 -9.10 -5.08
C ASN A 176 4.70 -9.30 -3.84
N GLU A 177 5.92 -8.77 -3.89
CA GLU A 177 6.81 -8.77 -2.73
C GLU A 177 6.32 -7.74 -1.70
N PRO A 178 5.90 -8.14 -0.48
CA PRO A 178 5.35 -7.21 0.51
C PRO A 178 6.27 -6.04 0.83
N GLU A 179 7.59 -6.26 0.81
CA GLU A 179 8.63 -5.25 1.04
C GLU A 179 8.68 -4.13 -0.01
N HIS A 180 8.11 -4.36 -1.19
CA HIS A 180 7.99 -3.38 -2.27
C HIS A 180 6.66 -2.63 -2.26
N LEU A 181 5.71 -3.06 -1.43
CA LEU A 181 4.35 -2.53 -1.39
C LEU A 181 4.15 -1.58 -0.21
N PRO A 182 3.15 -0.68 -0.25
CA PRO A 182 2.85 0.24 0.85
C PRO A 182 2.10 -0.49 1.99
N VAL A 183 2.68 -1.59 2.48
CA VAL A 183 2.14 -2.43 3.55
C VAL A 183 3.20 -2.67 4.63
N THR A 184 2.74 -2.90 5.86
CA THR A 184 3.61 -3.25 6.99
C THR A 184 3.03 -4.43 7.74
N ALA A 185 3.87 -5.32 8.26
CA ALA A 185 3.40 -6.43 9.09
C ALA A 185 2.69 -5.89 10.33
N VAL A 186 1.57 -6.52 10.71
CA VAL A 186 0.91 -6.23 11.98
C VAL A 186 1.59 -7.03 13.07
N LEU A 187 2.05 -6.34 14.12
CA LEU A 187 2.78 -6.94 15.22
C LEU A 187 1.94 -6.94 16.50
N ASP A 188 2.18 -7.92 17.37
CA ASP A 188 1.68 -7.99 18.73
C ASP A 188 2.45 -7.04 19.69
N GLU A 189 2.07 -7.01 20.96
CA GLU A 189 2.73 -6.18 22.00
C GLU A 189 4.20 -6.57 22.24
N ALA A 190 4.59 -7.79 21.88
CA ALA A 190 5.95 -8.30 22.01
C ALA A 190 6.80 -8.08 20.74
N GLY A 191 6.22 -7.53 19.68
CA GLY A 191 6.89 -7.25 18.40
C GLY A 191 6.91 -8.43 17.43
N ASN A 192 6.14 -9.49 17.67
CA ASN A 192 6.02 -10.63 16.75
C ASN A 192 4.88 -10.40 15.77
N GLU A 193 4.97 -10.96 14.55
CA GLU A 193 3.85 -10.92 13.60
C GLU A 193 2.62 -11.61 14.18
N ILE A 194 1.45 -10.96 14.05
CA ILE A 194 0.18 -11.57 14.45
C ILE A 194 -0.13 -12.71 13.49
N LEU A 195 -0.37 -13.89 14.05
CA LEU A 195 -0.87 -15.07 13.34
C LEU A 195 -2.30 -15.37 13.80
N ILE A 196 -3.21 -15.46 12.84
CA ILE A 196 -4.60 -15.84 13.05
C ILE A 196 -4.76 -17.29 12.61
N GLU A 197 -5.17 -18.17 13.52
CA GLU A 197 -5.55 -19.54 13.19
C GLU A 197 -7.00 -19.57 12.70
N VAL A 198 -7.22 -20.13 11.52
CA VAL A 198 -8.53 -20.38 10.93
C VAL A 198 -8.69 -21.88 10.72
N LYS A 199 -9.71 -22.48 11.33
CA LYS A 199 -10.03 -23.90 11.11
C LYS A 199 -10.86 -24.07 9.85
N ILE A 200 -10.34 -24.85 8.90
CA ILE A 200 -11.01 -25.20 7.64
C ILE A 200 -11.11 -26.73 7.57
N GLY A 201 -12.30 -27.24 7.89
CA GLY A 201 -12.51 -28.68 8.06
C GLY A 201 -11.66 -29.22 9.21
N ASP A 202 -10.83 -30.22 8.91
CA ASP A 202 -9.92 -30.84 9.88
C ASP A 202 -8.51 -30.18 9.90
N THR A 203 -8.28 -29.15 9.08
CA THR A 203 -7.00 -28.46 8.97
C THR A 203 -7.04 -27.11 9.66
N SER A 204 -5.95 -26.74 10.34
CA SER A 204 -5.71 -25.38 10.83
C SER A 204 -4.84 -24.64 9.82
N VAL A 205 -5.35 -23.54 9.29
CA VAL A 205 -4.62 -22.63 8.39
C VAL A 205 -4.26 -21.37 9.16
N PHE A 206 -2.99 -20.99 9.15
CA PHE A 206 -2.50 -19.78 9.77
C PHE A 206 -2.44 -18.64 8.76
N SER A 207 -2.87 -17.45 9.16
CA SER A 207 -2.73 -16.24 8.35
C SER A 207 -1.95 -15.21 9.14
N ARG A 208 -0.90 -14.65 8.54
CA ARG A 208 -0.35 -13.38 9.01
C ARG A 208 -1.21 -12.23 8.50
N VAL A 209 -0.95 -11.03 9.00
CA VAL A 209 -1.71 -9.83 8.64
C VAL A 209 -0.79 -8.71 8.19
N TRP A 210 -1.05 -8.20 6.99
CA TRP A 210 -0.44 -6.98 6.46
C TRP A 210 -1.39 -5.79 6.66
N LEU A 211 -0.83 -4.63 7.00
CA LEU A 211 -1.57 -3.38 7.16
C LEU A 211 -1.21 -2.40 6.04
N ALA A 212 -2.20 -1.97 5.27
CA ALA A 212 -2.12 -0.81 4.40
C ALA A 212 -2.87 0.37 5.02
N LYS A 213 -2.34 1.59 4.88
CA LYS A 213 -3.01 2.83 5.30
C LYS A 213 -3.68 3.48 4.09
N ILE A 214 -4.93 3.90 4.24
CA ILE A 214 -5.74 4.52 3.18
C ILE A 214 -6.34 5.79 3.75
N GLY A 215 -5.59 6.90 3.62
CA GLY A 215 -5.91 8.12 4.32
C GLY A 215 -6.03 7.84 5.83
N HIS A 216 -7.21 8.06 6.40
CA HIS A 216 -7.54 7.84 7.81
C HIS A 216 -7.78 6.37 8.18
N ILE A 217 -8.21 5.52 7.24
CA ILE A 217 -8.60 4.15 7.55
C ILE A 217 -7.45 3.16 7.37
N LYS A 218 -7.68 1.95 7.85
CA LYS A 218 -6.76 0.82 7.75
C LYS A 218 -7.39 -0.29 6.92
N LEU A 219 -6.59 -0.91 6.06
CA LEU A 219 -6.91 -2.18 5.41
C LEU A 219 -5.99 -3.26 5.95
N TYR A 220 -6.59 -4.34 6.41
CA TYR A 220 -5.89 -5.54 6.83
C TYR A 220 -5.99 -6.59 5.73
N LEU A 221 -4.84 -7.07 5.25
CA LEU A 221 -4.74 -8.10 4.21
C LEU A 221 -4.22 -9.38 4.84
N LEU A 222 -5.03 -10.45 4.74
CA LEU A 222 -4.73 -11.77 5.26
C LEU A 222 -3.83 -12.52 4.27
N ASP A 223 -2.73 -13.08 4.76
CA ASP A 223 -1.73 -13.79 3.95
C ASP A 223 -1.44 -15.16 4.57
N THR A 224 -1.77 -16.22 3.82
CA THR A 224 -1.57 -17.61 4.22
C THR A 224 -0.28 -18.22 3.67
N ASN A 225 0.54 -17.46 2.92
CA ASN A 225 1.82 -17.95 2.39
C ASN A 225 2.88 -18.01 3.50
N LEU A 226 2.70 -18.95 4.41
CA LEU A 226 3.52 -19.24 5.57
C LEU A 226 4.00 -20.67 5.49
N SER A 227 5.25 -20.93 5.91
CA SER A 227 5.82 -22.28 5.93
C SER A 227 5.14 -23.24 6.92
N GLN A 228 4.28 -22.73 7.79
CA GLN A 228 3.49 -23.52 8.75
C GLN A 228 2.26 -24.16 8.09
N ASN A 229 1.81 -23.62 6.95
CA ASN A 229 0.70 -24.15 6.18
C ASN A 229 1.20 -25.16 5.15
N ASN A 230 0.31 -26.06 4.73
CA ASN A 230 0.58 -26.97 3.62
C ASN A 230 0.60 -26.19 2.29
N ASP A 231 1.22 -26.75 1.26
CA ASP A 231 1.36 -26.06 -0.05
C ASP A 231 0.03 -25.71 -0.71
N ASP A 232 -1.05 -26.48 -0.48
CA ASP A 232 -2.39 -26.17 -1.00
C ASP A 232 -3.09 -25.03 -0.23
N ASP A 233 -2.63 -24.71 0.98
CA ASP A 233 -3.17 -23.69 1.87
C ASP A 233 -2.36 -22.37 1.83
N ARG A 234 -1.29 -22.31 1.02
CA ARG A 234 -0.40 -21.16 0.83
C ARG A 234 -0.73 -20.33 -0.41
#